data_AF-A0A4R9A6I7-F1
#
_entry.id   AF-A0A4R9A6I7-F1
#
_cell.length_a   1.000
_cell.length_b   1.000
_cell.length_c   1.000
_cell.angle_alpha   90.00
_cell.angle_beta   90.00
_cell.angle_gamma   90.00
#
_symmetry.space_group_name_H-M   'P 1'
#
loop_
_entity.id
_entity.type
_entity.pdbx_description
1 polymer ?
#
loop_
_entity_poly.entity_id
_entity_poly.type
_entity_poly.pdbx_seq_one_letter_code
_entity_poly.pdbx_strand_id
1 'polypeptide(L)'
;MGFFSRKRTVTFLPNATDTMPVAGVSYRQSAIRGRGIGPFQLMADPGNKFDKNAVAVYQDKRQVGFVPADEAKLWCSLVKKLSKEGTDVWVHGDVRQDGQDRWILLNVPAEDQVRAWLNP
;
A
#
# COMPACT_ATOMS: atom_id res chain seq x y z
N MET A 1 24.65 24.17 -2.36
CA MET A 1 23.37 23.93 -1.67
C MET A 1 23.31 22.44 -1.31
N GLY A 2 23.45 22.11 -0.03
CA GLY A 2 23.46 20.72 0.43
C GLY A 2 22.05 20.13 0.35
N PHE A 3 21.88 19.10 -0.48
CA PHE A 3 20.68 18.26 -0.45
C PHE A 3 20.71 17.45 0.84
N PHE A 4 20.09 17.97 1.90
CA PHE A 4 19.73 17.14 3.05
C PHE A 4 18.66 16.16 2.58
N SER A 5 19.08 14.96 2.16
CA SER A 5 18.18 13.82 2.02
C SER A 5 17.60 13.54 3.40
N ARG A 6 16.38 14.01 3.67
CA ARG A 6 15.63 13.61 4.87
C ARG A 6 15.52 12.09 4.79
N LYS A 7 16.24 11.38 5.66
CA LYS A 7 16.09 9.94 5.80
C LYS A 7 14.63 9.68 6.14
N ARG A 8 13.88 9.09 5.22
CA ARG A 8 12.50 8.68 5.50
C ARG A 8 12.51 7.48 6.41
N THR A 9 11.63 7.49 7.40
CA THR A 9 11.43 6.35 8.28
C THR A 9 10.56 5.33 7.55
N VAL A 10 10.98 4.06 7.57
CA VAL A 10 10.15 2.96 7.09
C VAL A 10 9.33 2.47 8.25
N THR A 11 8.00 2.54 8.14
CA THR A 11 7.09 2.02 9.17
C THR A 11 6.22 0.93 8.59
N PHE A 12 6.38 -0.28 9.14
CA PHE A 12 5.41 -1.35 8.95
C PHE A 12 4.21 -1.08 9.84
N LEU A 13 3.01 -1.10 9.27
CA LEU A 13 1.80 -0.90 10.07
C LEU A 13 1.63 -2.07 11.06
N PRO A 14 1.48 -1.78 12.37
CA PRO A 14 1.30 -2.81 13.39
C PRO A 14 -0.13 -3.35 13.38
N ASN A 15 -0.38 -4.45 14.10
CA ASN A 15 -1.73 -5.00 14.32
C ASN A 15 -2.49 -5.34 13.04
N ALA A 16 -1.83 -5.99 12.08
CA ALA A 16 -2.43 -6.43 10.84
C ALA A 16 -3.38 -7.64 11.06
N THR A 17 -4.58 -7.34 11.56
CA THR A 17 -5.61 -8.32 11.91
C THR A 17 -6.57 -8.62 10.77
N ASP A 18 -6.56 -7.81 9.71
CA ASP A 18 -7.46 -7.91 8.57
C ASP A 18 -6.68 -8.10 7.26
N THR A 19 -7.39 -8.46 6.19
CA THR A 19 -6.82 -8.66 4.86
C THR A 19 -7.53 -7.85 3.81
N MET A 20 -6.77 -7.14 2.99
CA MET A 20 -7.29 -6.30 1.90
C MET A 20 -6.78 -6.79 0.55
N PRO A 21 -7.66 -7.10 -0.41
CA PRO A 21 -7.24 -7.50 -1.75
C PRO A 21 -6.63 -6.31 -2.51
N VAL A 22 -5.57 -6.55 -3.28
CA VAL A 22 -5.04 -5.53 -4.19
C VAL A 22 -5.86 -5.51 -5.48
N ALA A 23 -6.34 -4.32 -5.87
CA ALA A 23 -7.05 -4.10 -7.12
C ALA A 23 -6.09 -3.92 -8.30
N GLY A 24 -6.54 -4.32 -9.50
CA GLY A 24 -5.80 -4.11 -10.76
C GLY A 24 -4.57 -5.00 -10.96
N VAL A 25 -4.40 -6.02 -10.13
CA VAL A 25 -3.25 -6.97 -10.18
C VAL A 25 -3.21 -7.74 -11.51
N SER A 26 -4.36 -8.05 -12.09
CA SER A 26 -4.49 -8.69 -13.41
C SER A 26 -3.75 -7.93 -14.52
N TYR A 27 -3.73 -6.59 -14.47
CA TYR A 27 -3.03 -5.75 -15.45
C TYR A 27 -1.52 -5.63 -15.19
N ARG A 28 -1.04 -6.18 -14.07
CA ARG A 28 0.33 -5.99 -13.56
C ARG A 28 1.04 -7.31 -13.22
N GLN A 29 0.58 -8.43 -13.77
CA GLN A 29 1.16 -9.77 -13.49
C GLN A 29 2.70 -9.78 -13.59
N SER A 30 3.28 -9.22 -14.66
CA SER A 30 4.75 -9.19 -14.84
C SER A 30 5.53 -8.37 -13.80
N ALA A 31 4.85 -7.49 -13.05
CA ALA A 31 5.45 -6.71 -11.98
C ALA A 31 5.58 -7.49 -10.67
N ILE A 32 4.71 -8.48 -10.45
CA ILE A 32 4.67 -9.30 -9.24
C ILE A 32 5.89 -10.23 -9.21
N ARG A 33 6.54 -10.34 -8.05
CA ARG A 33 7.72 -11.17 -7.83
C ARG A 33 7.48 -12.18 -6.71
N GLY A 34 8.05 -13.37 -6.86
CA GLY A 34 7.99 -14.43 -5.85
C GLY A 34 6.57 -14.95 -5.57
N ARG A 35 6.45 -15.69 -4.47
CA ARG A 35 5.22 -16.23 -3.89
C ARG A 35 5.33 -16.21 -2.37
N GLY A 36 4.19 -16.14 -1.67
CA GLY A 36 4.14 -16.12 -0.21
C GLY A 36 4.23 -14.70 0.39
N ILE A 37 4.55 -14.64 1.68
CA ILE A 37 4.52 -13.39 2.46
C ILE A 37 5.72 -12.50 2.12
N GLY A 38 5.45 -11.23 1.84
CA GLY A 38 6.47 -10.23 1.55
C GLY A 38 6.04 -8.80 1.87
N PRO A 39 6.98 -7.84 1.82
CA PRO A 39 6.72 -6.44 2.09
C PRO A 39 6.13 -5.73 0.86
N PHE A 40 5.16 -4.85 1.10
CA PHE A 40 4.54 -3.98 0.10
C PHE A 40 4.54 -2.54 0.59
N GLN A 41 4.88 -1.62 -0.30
CA GLN A 41 4.85 -0.19 -0.02
C GLN A 41 3.54 0.41 -0.55
N LEU A 42 2.91 1.27 0.26
CA LEU A 42 1.72 2.02 -0.10
C LEU A 42 2.08 3.48 -0.39
N MET A 43 1.64 4.01 -1.52
CA MET A 43 1.92 5.37 -1.95
C MET A 43 0.66 6.05 -2.50
N ALA A 44 0.30 7.21 -1.96
CA ALA A 44 -0.80 8.00 -2.50
C ALA A 44 -0.46 8.51 -3.91
N ASP A 45 -1.39 8.34 -4.85
CA ASP A 45 -1.29 8.75 -6.25
C ASP A 45 -2.36 9.80 -6.57
N PRO A 46 -2.18 11.06 -6.10
CA PRO A 46 -3.15 12.13 -6.34
C PRO A 46 -3.25 12.56 -7.81
N GLY A 47 -2.30 12.14 -8.66
CA GLY A 47 -2.29 12.41 -10.09
C GLY A 47 -3.09 11.39 -10.91
N ASN A 48 -3.67 10.37 -10.26
CA ASN A 48 -4.47 9.37 -10.94
C ASN A 48 -5.73 9.99 -11.55
N LYS A 49 -5.93 9.77 -12.86
CA LYS A 49 -7.04 10.36 -13.62
C LYS A 49 -8.43 9.78 -13.28
N PHE A 50 -8.49 8.64 -12.60
CA PHE A 50 -9.74 7.94 -12.28
C PHE A 50 -10.17 8.17 -10.83
N ASP A 51 -9.23 8.18 -9.90
CA ASP A 51 -9.50 8.42 -8.48
C ASP A 51 -8.37 9.25 -7.83
N LYS A 52 -8.70 10.47 -7.40
CA LYS A 52 -7.77 11.36 -6.66
C LYS A 52 -7.28 10.79 -5.32
N ASN A 53 -7.95 9.76 -4.82
CA ASN A 53 -7.60 9.04 -3.61
C ASN A 53 -6.87 7.72 -3.90
N ALA A 54 -6.51 7.43 -5.14
CA ALA A 54 -5.79 6.21 -5.47
C ALA A 54 -4.56 6.03 -4.59
N VAL A 55 -4.38 4.83 -4.06
CA VAL A 55 -3.16 4.43 -3.35
C VAL A 55 -2.53 3.29 -4.15
N ALA A 56 -1.38 3.57 -4.75
CA ALA A 56 -0.62 2.58 -5.50
C ALA A 56 0.13 1.64 -4.54
N VAL A 57 0.11 0.36 -4.87
CA VAL A 57 0.80 -0.71 -4.14
C VAL A 57 2.05 -1.09 -4.92
N TYR A 58 3.19 -1.09 -4.23
CA TYR A 58 4.49 -1.42 -4.81
C TYR A 58 5.11 -2.65 -4.17
N GLN A 59 5.70 -3.51 -5.00
CA GLN A 59 6.58 -4.60 -4.59
C GLN A 59 7.92 -4.39 -5.29
N ASP A 60 9.03 -4.38 -4.56
CA ASP A 60 10.39 -4.19 -5.12
C ASP A 60 10.48 -2.99 -6.10
N LYS A 61 9.89 -1.86 -5.70
CA LYS A 61 9.82 -0.61 -6.51
C LYS A 61 9.01 -0.72 -7.81
N ARG A 62 8.24 -1.79 -8.00
CA ARG A 62 7.33 -1.98 -9.14
C ARG A 62 5.90 -1.85 -8.67
N GLN A 63 5.11 -1.07 -9.38
CA GLN A 63 3.68 -0.98 -9.10
C GLN A 63 3.01 -2.30 -9.46
N VAL A 64 2.39 -2.94 -8.48
CA VAL A 64 1.67 -4.22 -8.63
C VAL A 64 0.15 -4.04 -8.65
N GLY A 65 -0.35 -2.88 -8.23
CA GLY A 65 -1.77 -2.58 -8.27
C GLY A 65 -2.12 -1.33 -7.47
N PHE A 66 -3.36 -1.30 -6.98
CA PHE A 66 -3.91 -0.24 -6.14
C PHE A 66 -4.68 -0.82 -4.96
N VAL A 67 -4.83 -0.03 -3.91
CA VAL A 67 -5.84 -0.26 -2.87
C VAL A 67 -7.24 -0.21 -3.51
N PRO A 68 -8.20 -1.05 -3.08
CA PRO A 68 -9.58 -1.01 -3.52
C PRO A 68 -10.21 0.39 -3.39
N ALA A 69 -11.05 0.77 -4.35
CA ALA A 69 -11.57 2.14 -4.46
C ALA A 69 -12.47 2.56 -3.29
N ASP A 70 -13.21 1.61 -2.72
CA ASP A 70 -14.04 1.76 -1.53
C ASP A 70 -13.22 2.13 -0.28
N GLU A 71 -12.02 1.55 -0.14
CA GLU A 71 -11.12 1.85 0.99
C GLU A 71 -10.12 2.99 0.68
N ALA A 72 -9.89 3.30 -0.60
CA ALA A 72 -8.83 4.19 -1.07
C ALA A 72 -8.84 5.56 -0.37
N LYS A 73 -10.01 6.13 -0.07
CA LYS A 73 -10.13 7.41 0.64
C LYS A 73 -9.50 7.38 2.04
N LEU A 74 -9.75 6.32 2.81
CA LEU A 74 -9.23 6.15 4.15
C LEU A 74 -7.71 5.98 4.10
N TRP A 75 -7.25 5.04 3.28
CA TRP A 75 -5.82 4.73 3.11
C TRP A 75 -5.02 5.90 2.55
N CYS A 76 -5.57 6.63 1.59
CA CYS A 76 -4.95 7.83 1.04
C CYS A 76 -4.72 8.90 2.13
N SER A 77 -5.69 9.07 3.02
CA SER A 77 -5.57 10.00 4.14
C SER A 77 -4.45 9.59 5.09
N LEU A 78 -4.36 8.30 5.43
CA LEU A 78 -3.29 7.75 6.28
C LEU A 78 -1.92 7.91 5.63
N VAL A 79 -1.78 7.46 4.37
CA VAL A 79 -0.51 7.53 3.63
C VAL A 79 -0.06 8.97 3.46
N LYS A 80 -0.97 9.91 3.16
CA LYS A 80 -0.63 11.34 3.08
C LYS A 80 -0.21 11.91 4.43
N LYS A 81 -0.87 11.54 5.54
CA LYS A 81 -0.50 11.97 6.89
C LYS A 81 0.92 11.52 7.24
N LEU A 82 1.19 10.22 7.14
CA LEU A 82 2.51 9.64 7.46
C LEU A 82 3.61 10.15 6.52
N SER A 83 3.31 10.31 5.23
CA SER A 83 4.26 10.86 4.25
C SER A 83 4.65 12.32 4.56
N LYS A 84 3.70 13.14 5.03
CA LYS A 84 3.99 14.52 5.51
C LYS A 84 4.90 14.52 6.74
N GLU A 85 4.79 13.50 7.59
CA GLU A 85 5.66 13.28 8.74
C GLU A 85 7.03 12.66 8.36
N GLY A 86 7.25 12.37 7.07
CA GLY A 86 8.51 11.78 6.58
C GLY A 86 8.58 10.26 6.70
N THR A 87 7.44 9.60 6.84
CA THR A 87 7.33 8.15 7.01
C THR A 87 6.75 7.50 5.75
N ASP A 88 7.46 6.49 5.22
CA ASP A 88 6.93 5.63 4.16
C ASP A 88 6.09 4.51 4.79
N VAL A 89 4.94 4.23 4.18
CA VAL A 89 3.98 3.24 4.69
C VAL A 89 4.24 1.87 4.05
N TRP A 90 4.49 0.88 4.90
CA TRP A 90 4.72 -0.49 4.49
C TRP A 90 3.75 -1.44 5.19
N VAL A 91 3.35 -2.47 4.48
CA VAL A 91 2.51 -3.56 5.00
C VAL A 91 3.09 -4.89 4.54
N HIS A 92 2.81 -5.96 5.28
CA HIS A 92 3.03 -7.30 4.76
C HIS A 92 1.87 -7.69 3.87
N GLY A 93 2.10 -8.60 2.93
CA GLY A 93 1.04 -9.20 2.13
C GLY A 93 1.45 -10.56 1.62
N ASP A 94 0.47 -11.36 1.26
CA ASP A 94 0.65 -12.71 0.71
C ASP A 94 0.41 -12.67 -0.81
N VAL A 95 1.43 -13.09 -1.57
CA VAL A 95 1.31 -13.32 -3.02
C VAL A 95 0.87 -14.76 -3.23
N ARG A 96 -0.39 -14.90 -3.65
CA ARG A 96 -0.98 -16.19 -4.02
C ARG A 96 -0.93 -16.38 -5.52
N GLN A 97 -0.82 -17.63 -5.93
CA GLN A 97 -0.69 -18.02 -7.33
C GLN A 97 -1.55 -19.24 -7.60
N ASP A 98 -2.32 -19.19 -8.69
CA ASP A 98 -2.97 -20.35 -9.29
C ASP A 98 -2.66 -20.36 -10.80
N GLY A 99 -1.99 -21.42 -11.25
CA GLY A 99 -1.44 -21.49 -12.60
C GLY A 99 -0.52 -20.29 -12.92
N GLN A 100 -0.92 -19.47 -13.88
CA GLN A 100 -0.21 -18.25 -14.29
C GLN A 100 -0.74 -16.98 -13.60
N ASP A 101 -1.90 -17.06 -12.94
CA ASP A 101 -2.57 -15.92 -12.33
C ASP A 101 -2.11 -15.73 -10.89
N ARG A 102 -1.78 -14.49 -10.54
CA ARG A 102 -1.40 -14.10 -9.19
C ARG A 102 -2.30 -13.02 -8.65
N TRP A 103 -2.59 -13.11 -7.35
CA TRP A 103 -3.31 -12.09 -6.60
C TRP A 103 -2.59 -11.82 -5.27
N ILE A 104 -2.87 -10.66 -4.70
CA ILE A 104 -2.18 -10.16 -3.51
C ILE A 104 -3.23 -9.84 -2.46
N LEU A 105 -3.02 -10.37 -1.25
CA LEU A 105 -3.76 -9.99 -0.06
C LEU A 105 -2.82 -9.25 0.89
N LEU A 106 -3.07 -7.97 1.14
CA LEU A 106 -2.32 -7.18 2.08
C LEU A 106 -2.82 -7.47 3.50
N ASN A 107 -1.91 -7.71 4.42
CA ASN A 107 -2.20 -7.80 5.85
C ASN A 107 -2.24 -6.38 6.40
N VAL A 108 -3.42 -5.93 6.78
CA VAL A 108 -3.69 -4.55 7.17
C VAL A 108 -4.34 -4.47 8.55
N PRO A 109 -4.17 -3.36 9.28
CA PRO A 109 -4.91 -3.12 10.50
C PRO A 109 -6.40 -2.97 10.19
N ALA A 110 -7.25 -3.35 11.15
CA ALA A 110 -8.69 -3.16 11.03
C ALA A 110 -9.06 -1.70 10.77
N GLU A 111 -10.15 -1.47 10.04
CA GLU A 111 -10.61 -0.14 9.64
C GLU A 111 -10.73 0.83 10.83
N ASP A 112 -11.30 0.37 11.95
CA ASP A 112 -11.45 1.16 13.17
C ASP A 112 -10.12 1.64 13.75
N GLN A 113 -9.08 0.79 13.67
CA GLN A 113 -7.74 1.13 14.12
C GLN A 113 -7.11 2.21 13.22
N VAL A 114 -7.31 2.09 11.90
CA VAL A 114 -6.85 3.10 10.93
C VAL A 114 -7.56 4.43 11.15
N ARG A 115 -8.88 4.40 11.39
CA ARG A 115 -9.67 5.60 11.73
C ARG A 115 -9.21 6.25 13.03
N ALA A 116 -8.90 5.45 14.05
CA ALA A 116 -8.35 5.95 15.32
C ALA A 116 -7.00 6.66 15.13
N TRP A 117 -6.15 6.22 14.20
CA TRP A 117 -4.90 6.94 13.90
C TRP A 117 -5.10 8.24 13.13
N LEU A 118 -6.23 8.39 12.44
CA LEU A 118 -6.56 9.61 11.69
C LEU A 118 -7.21 10.67 12.56
N ASN A 119 -7.98 10.27 13.56
CA ASN A 119 -8.64 11.16 14.51
C ASN A 119 -7.67 11.49 15.66
N PRO A 120 -7.20 12.75 15.80
CA PRO A 120 -6.33 13.16 16.89
C PRO A 120 -7.05 13.19 18.25
#